data_AF-A0A257WYG9-F1
#
_entry.id   AF-A0A257WYG9-F1
#
_cell.length_a   1.000
_cell.length_b   1.000
_cell.length_c   1.000
_cell.angle_alpha   90.00
_cell.angle_beta   90.00
_cell.angle_gamma   90.00
#
_symmetry.space_group_name_H-M   'P 1'
#
loop_
_entity.id
_entity.type
_entity.pdbx_description
1 polymer ?
#
loop_
_entity_poly.entity_id
_entity_poly.type
_entity_poly.pdbx_seq_one_letter_code
_entity_poly.pdbx_strand_id
1 'polypeptide(L)' 'SRQAAAREVDERLAQLTSRELEVMERVLTGQMNKVIAMDLGVTMRTVEVHRARIFDKMGVRSAVELAQLLTARHPKPG' A
#
# COMPACT_ATOMS: atom_id res chain seq x y z
N SER A 1 15.52 -17.46 -1.97
CA SER A 1 14.75 -17.92 -0.80
C SER A 1 13.47 -17.11 -0.64
N ARG A 2 12.29 -17.74 -0.70
CA ARG A 2 10.98 -17.04 -0.68
C ARG A 2 10.72 -16.28 0.63
N GLN A 3 11.33 -16.71 1.74
CA GLN A 3 11.29 -16.02 3.04
C GLN A 3 12.06 -14.70 3.10
N ALA A 4 13.12 -14.53 2.30
CA ALA A 4 13.92 -13.29 2.31
C ALA A 4 13.12 -12.12 1.73
N ALA A 5 12.41 -12.37 0.62
CA ALA A 5 11.53 -11.38 0.00
C ALA A 5 10.37 -10.96 0.91
N ALA A 6 9.76 -11.91 1.64
CA ALA A 6 8.70 -11.59 2.58
C ALA A 6 9.18 -10.67 3.73
N ARG A 7 10.36 -10.93 4.28
CA ARG A 7 10.96 -10.10 5.34
C ARG A 7 11.26 -8.68 4.85
N GLU A 8 11.80 -8.54 3.65
CA GLU A 8 12.08 -7.22 3.07
C GLU A 8 10.79 -6.39 2.90
N VAL A 9 9.69 -7.02 2.47
CA VAL A 9 8.38 -6.34 2.38
C VAL A 9 7.87 -5.92 3.75
N ASP A 10 8.04 -6.76 4.78
CA ASP A 10 7.64 -6.43 6.15
C ASP A 10 8.46 -5.30 6.75
N GLU A 11 9.76 -5.25 6.48
CA GLU A 11 10.64 -4.15 6.87
C GLU A 11 10.22 -2.83 6.22
N ARG A 12 9.86 -2.85 4.92
CA ARG A 12 9.34 -1.66 4.23
C ARG A 12 7.97 -1.23 4.78
N LEU A 13 7.09 -2.19 5.08
CA LEU A 13 5.80 -1.88 5.72
C LEU A 13 5.98 -1.26 7.11
N ALA A 14 6.96 -1.71 7.89
CA ALA A 14 7.26 -1.14 9.20
C ALA A 14 7.69 0.33 9.14
N GLN A 15 8.13 0.83 7.97
CA GLN A 15 8.45 2.25 7.74
C GLN A 15 7.22 3.10 7.35
N LEU A 16 6.08 2.47 7.05
CA LEU A 16 4.83 3.18 6.79
C LEU A 16 4.23 3.66 8.11
N THR A 17 3.76 4.90 8.12
CA THR A 17 2.95 5.43 9.21
C THR A 17 1.57 4.78 9.21
N SER A 18 0.87 4.79 10.35
CA SER A 18 -0.49 4.25 10.45
C SER A 18 -1.43 4.81 9.38
N ARG A 19 -1.27 6.10 9.04
CA ARG A 19 -2.07 6.76 8.01
C ARG A 19 -1.76 6.30 6.60
N GLU A 20 -0.49 6.05 6.31
CA GLU A 20 -0.05 5.46 5.04
C GLU A 20 -0.55 4.02 4.90
N LEU A 21 -0.54 3.26 5.99
CA LEU A 21 -1.05 1.89 6.06
C LEU A 21 -2.57 1.84 5.78
N GLU A 22 -3.36 2.72 6.39
CA GLU A 22 -4.80 2.85 6.12
C GLU A 22 -5.09 3.16 4.64
N VAL A 23 -4.35 4.10 4.04
CA VAL A 23 -4.50 4.43 2.61
C VAL A 23 -4.11 3.23 1.76
N MET A 24 -3.01 2.56 2.10
CA MET A 24 -2.49 1.39 1.38
C MET A 24 -3.52 0.26 1.34
N GLU A 25 -4.07 -0.14 2.50
CA GLU A 25 -5.07 -1.19 2.61
C GLU A 25 -6.29 -0.91 1.72
N ARG A 26 -6.79 0.32 1.77
CA ARG A 26 -7.92 0.75 0.96
C ARG A 26 -7.64 0.70 -0.54
N VAL A 27 -6.46 1.17 -0.96
CA VAL A 27 -6.01 1.05 -2.36
C VAL A 27 -5.96 -0.42 -2.80
N LEU A 28 -5.50 -1.32 -1.93
CA LEU A 28 -5.42 -2.76 -2.22
C LEU A 28 -6.77 -3.45 -2.30
N THR A 29 -7.78 -2.96 -1.55
CA THR A 29 -9.17 -3.42 -1.71
C THR A 29 -9.81 -2.94 -3.02
N GLY A 30 -9.12 -2.13 -3.83
CA GLY A 30 -9.64 -1.58 -5.08
C GLY A 30 -10.57 -0.37 -4.88
N GLN A 31 -10.56 0.25 -3.70
CA GLN A 31 -11.33 1.48 -3.47
C GLN A 31 -10.81 2.62 -4.36
N MET A 32 -11.75 3.40 -4.91
CA MET A 32 -11.41 4.60 -5.68
C MET A 32 -10.80 5.67 -4.77
N ASN A 33 -9.81 6.43 -5.26
CA ASN A 33 -9.19 7.54 -4.52
C ASN A 33 -10.20 8.50 -3.88
N LYS A 34 -11.34 8.76 -4.56
CA LYS A 34 -12.43 9.58 -4.05
C LYS A 34 -13.07 9.01 -2.79
N VAL A 35 -13.31 7.69 -2.76
CA VAL A 35 -13.90 7.00 -1.60
C VAL A 35 -12.91 7.01 -0.44
N ILE A 36 -11.64 6.71 -0.71
CA ILE A 36 -10.58 6.76 0.30
C ILE A 36 -10.47 8.16 0.92
N ALA A 37 -10.52 9.20 0.08
CA ALA A 37 -10.51 10.58 0.52
C ALA A 37 -11.69 10.89 1.45
N MET A 38 -12.91 10.47 1.08
CA MET A 38 -14.09 10.64 1.90
C MET A 38 -14.01 9.88 3.23
N ASP A 39 -13.63 8.60 3.20
CA ASP A 39 -13.53 7.73 4.38
C ASP A 39 -12.49 8.22 5.38
N LEU A 40 -11.38 8.77 4.88
CA LEU A 40 -10.31 9.32 5.72
C LEU A 40 -10.55 10.79 6.08
N GLY A 41 -11.57 11.46 5.53
CA GLY A 41 -11.80 12.90 5.74
C GLY A 41 -10.69 13.78 5.18
N VAL A 42 -10.03 13.36 4.09
CA VAL A 42 -8.96 14.09 3.42
C VAL A 42 -9.33 14.40 1.96
N THR A 43 -8.52 15.19 1.27
CA THR A 43 -8.76 15.46 -0.16
C THR A 43 -8.18 14.36 -1.04
N MET A 44 -8.68 14.21 -2.27
CA MET A 44 -8.08 13.29 -3.25
C MET A 44 -6.58 13.59 -3.47
N ARG A 45 -6.21 14.87 -3.47
CA ARG A 45 -4.81 15.31 -3.57
C ARG A 45 -3.97 14.78 -2.40
N THR A 46 -4.53 14.78 -1.20
CA THR A 46 -3.87 14.20 -0.01
C THR A 46 -3.67 12.69 -0.16
N VAL A 47 -4.68 11.96 -0.69
CA VAL A 47 -4.55 10.53 -0.99
C VAL A 47 -3.46 10.27 -2.03
N GLU A 48 -3.37 11.08 -3.08
CA GLU A 48 -2.28 10.98 -4.07
C GLU A 48 -0.90 11.18 -3.45
N VAL A 49 -0.74 12.17 -2.56
CA VAL A 49 0.52 12.41 -1.85
C VAL A 49 0.87 11.23 -0.95
N HIS A 50 -0.10 10.69 -0.20
CA HIS A 50 0.13 9.48 0.61
C HIS A 50 0.53 8.30 -0.26
N ARG A 51 -0.16 8.07 -1.37
CA ARG A 51 0.18 7.00 -2.32
C ARG A 51 1.59 7.16 -2.88
N ALA A 52 2.00 8.36 -3.28
CA ALA A 52 3.34 8.61 -3.78
C ALA A 52 4.40 8.27 -2.72
N ARG A 53 4.18 8.65 -1.45
CA ARG A 53 5.09 8.31 -0.34
C ARG A 53 5.12 6.82 -0.05
N ILE A 54 3.96 6.15 -0.05
CA ILE A 54 3.88 4.70 0.11
C ILE A 54 4.66 4.01 -1.01
N PHE A 55 4.47 4.45 -2.24
CA PHE A 55 5.14 3.91 -3.43
C PHE A 55 6.66 4.07 -3.35
N ASP A 56 7.14 5.24 -2.93
CA ASP A 56 8.55 5.50 -2.71
C ASP A 56 9.14 4.59 -1.62
N LYS A 57 8.49 4.52 -0.44
CA LYS A 57 8.90 3.65 0.67
C LYS A 57 8.86 2.16 0.33
N MET A 58 7.85 1.74 -0.44
CA MET A 58 7.68 0.34 -0.84
C MET A 58 8.50 -0.01 -2.09
N GLY A 59 9.13 0.97 -2.76
CA GLY A 59 9.91 0.76 -3.97
C GLY A 59 9.08 0.29 -5.16
N VAL A 60 7.84 0.78 -5.30
CA VAL A 60 6.89 0.42 -6.36
C VAL A 60 6.41 1.67 -7.09
N ARG A 61 5.92 1.52 -8.32
CA ARG A 61 5.46 2.66 -9.15
C ARG A 61 3.96 2.71 -9.35
N SER A 62 3.23 1.66 -8.95
CA SER A 62 1.79 1.58 -9.12
C SER A 62 1.10 0.77 -8.02
N ALA A 63 -0.21 0.96 -7.88
CA ALA A 63 -1.04 0.16 -6.98
C ALA A 63 -1.02 -1.34 -7.37
N VAL A 64 -0.85 -1.65 -8.65
CA VAL A 64 -0.74 -3.02 -9.16
C VAL A 64 0.58 -3.65 -8.72
N GLU A 65 1.70 -2.93 -8.88
CA GLU A 65 3.01 -3.39 -8.40
C GLU A 65 2.99 -3.60 -6.88
N LEU A 66 2.37 -2.69 -6.12
CA LEU A 66 2.16 -2.83 -4.68
C LEU A 66 1.35 -4.09 -4.33
N ALA A 67 0.25 -4.34 -5.04
CA ALA A 67 -0.58 -5.52 -4.83
C ALA A 67 0.18 -6.81 -5.14
N GLN A 68 0.98 -6.84 -6.21
CA GLN A 68 1.84 -7.97 -6.56
C GLN A 68 2.91 -8.22 -5.48
N LEU A 69 3.56 -7.18 -5.00
CA LEU A 69 4.56 -7.25 -3.93
C LEU A 69 3.98 -7.86 -2.65
N LEU A 70 2.77 -7.44 -2.26
CA LEU A 70 2.10 -7.96 -1.06
C LEU A 70 1.51 -9.36 -1.27
N THR A 71 1.04 -9.68 -2.48
CA THR A 71 0.60 -11.04 -2.83
C THR A 71 1.78 -12.03 -2.82
N ALA A 72 2.99 -11.57 -3.17
CA ALA A 72 4.19 -12.38 -3.03
C ALA A 72 4.54 -12.69 -1.56
N ARG A 73 4.12 -11.82 -0.61
CA ARG A 73 4.24 -12.07 0.83
C ARG A 73 3.17 -13.03 1.35
N HIS A 74 1.90 -12.81 0.99
CA HIS A 74 0.79 -13.69 1.33
C HIS A 74 0.13 -14.23 0.07
N PRO A 75 0.33 -15.51 -0.30
CA PRO A 75 -0.57 -16.14 -1.24
C PRO A 75 -1.96 -16.04 -0.63
N LYS A 76 -2.85 -15.28 -1.29
CA LYS A 76 -4.27 -15.21 -0.93
C LYS A 76 -4.74 -16.67 -0.73
N PRO A 77 -5.25 -17.06 0.45
CA PRO A 77 -5.93 -18.33 0.56
C PRO A 77 -7.18 -18.21 -0.32
N GLY A 78 -7.10 -18.84 -1.49
CA GLY A 78 -8.26 -19.25 -2.26
C GLY A 78 -8.61 -20.65 -1.81
#